data_AF-A0A1F0RPQ5-F1
#
_entry.id   AF-A0A1F0RPQ5-F1
#
_cell.length_a   1.000
_cell.length_b   1.000
_cell.length_c   1.000
_cell.angle_alpha   90.00
_cell.angle_beta   90.00
_cell.angle_gamma   90.00
#
_symmetry.space_group_name_H-M   'P 1'
#
loop_
_entity.id
_entity.type
_entity.pdbx_description
1 polymer ?
#
loop_
_entity_poly.entity_id
_entity_poly.type
_entity_poly.pdbx_seq_one_letter_code
_entity_poly.pdbx_strand_id
1 'polypeptide(L)'
;MKSSRRRPRRWWEIGVILLVVVIIAGSVHVARNTAGISVGELDPIDRRALEEYSEYAAAVADRPEPAAWLNAAATEFPTLLISRKTHFSYLINPSQEVSSPFAAPVDMGDNPAGLEVYRLDRIYPRLWPIKIAGGNFNTVGETTTVQGSDVYYLKFGEDNFDKQFSSEHFITFFAHESFHFYGQARWALDSRVFGELSPHGVELLDERMRLLDAVRDAGADQARLRELATELLALEKERLAADPDYVSQERWMETVEGTATYLGIMASRAVGYDFGPMYFDNTKEARFTDVVPFLESGQIDNDFLRNRLPYEAGAQLCLLLAALAPSGEWQAFLNEQSPDSHRTLIDALGHVLSQEK
;
A
#
# COMPACT_ATOMS: atom_id res chain seq x y z
N MET A 1 15.03 19.51 74.03
CA MET A 1 14.98 18.77 72.74
C MET A 1 14.15 19.58 71.75
N LYS A 2 14.78 20.22 70.75
CA LYS A 2 14.07 20.90 69.65
C LYS A 2 13.59 19.84 68.66
N SER A 3 12.27 19.61 68.58
CA SER A 3 11.71 18.77 67.52
C SER A 3 11.55 19.61 66.26
N SER A 4 12.32 19.29 65.22
CA SER A 4 12.20 19.91 63.90
C SER A 4 10.94 19.39 63.22
N ARG A 5 9.87 20.20 63.19
CA ARG A 5 8.74 19.94 62.29
C ARG A 5 9.23 20.09 60.84
N ARG A 6 9.53 18.98 60.17
CA ARG A 6 9.74 18.96 58.71
C ARG A 6 8.44 19.45 58.06
N ARG A 7 8.49 20.59 57.37
CA ARG A 7 7.36 21.09 56.57
C ARG A 7 6.94 19.99 55.59
N PRO A 8 5.63 19.73 55.40
CA PRO A 8 5.17 18.79 54.38
C PRO A 8 5.72 19.24 53.03
N ARG A 9 6.38 18.34 52.31
CA ARG A 9 7.01 18.66 51.02
C ARG A 9 5.94 19.18 50.07
N ARG A 10 6.19 20.35 49.47
CA ARG A 10 5.34 21.12 48.55
C ARG A 10 5.10 20.42 47.18
N TRP A 11 4.99 19.11 47.18
CA TRP A 11 4.80 18.31 45.96
C TRP A 11 3.51 18.68 45.22
N TRP A 12 2.46 19.09 45.94
CA TRP A 12 1.22 19.56 45.34
C TRP A 12 1.41 20.92 44.63
N GLU A 13 2.18 21.86 45.20
CA GLU A 13 2.48 23.15 44.57
C GLU A 13 3.30 22.94 43.29
N ILE A 14 4.29 22.04 43.35
CA ILE A 14 5.10 21.64 42.19
C ILE A 14 4.21 20.99 41.11
N GLY A 15 3.29 20.11 41.50
CA GLY A 15 2.33 19.47 40.60
C GLY A 15 1.40 20.47 39.91
N VAL A 16 0.89 21.45 40.65
CA VAL A 16 0.03 22.52 40.09
C VAL A 16 0.82 23.41 39.14
N ILE A 17 2.05 23.79 39.49
CA ILE A 17 2.92 24.58 38.61
C ILE A 17 3.20 23.82 37.31
N LEU A 18 3.54 22.53 37.39
CA LEU A 18 3.76 21.69 36.21
C LEU A 18 2.50 21.58 35.34
N LEU A 19 1.33 21.41 35.94
CA LEU A 19 0.06 21.36 35.21
C LEU A 19 -0.22 22.68 34.47
N VAL A 20 -0.02 23.83 35.14
CA VAL A 20 -0.19 25.15 34.53
C VAL A 20 0.79 25.35 33.37
N VAL A 21 2.05 24.96 33.54
CA VAL A 21 3.06 25.02 32.47
C VAL A 21 2.65 24.15 31.27
N VAL A 22 2.15 22.94 31.51
CA VAL A 22 1.66 22.03 30.46
C VAL A 22 0.44 22.63 29.73
N ILE A 23 -0.51 23.21 30.47
CA ILE A 23 -1.69 23.88 29.88
C ILE A 23 -1.25 25.07 29.02
N ILE A 24 -0.39 25.95 29.53
CA ILE A 24 0.10 27.12 28.78
C ILE A 24 0.87 26.67 27.53
N ALA A 25 1.76 25.68 27.66
CA ALA A 25 2.49 25.13 26.51
C ALA A 25 1.54 24.54 25.47
N GLY A 26 0.52 23.79 25.90
CA GLY A 26 -0.52 23.24 25.03
C GLY A 26 -1.33 24.32 24.33
N SER A 27 -1.76 25.35 25.06
CA SER A 27 -2.52 26.48 24.50
C SER A 27 -1.71 27.28 23.47
N VAL A 28 -0.42 27.51 23.72
CA VAL A 28 0.48 28.16 22.75
C VAL A 28 0.63 27.32 21.49
N HIS A 29 0.73 25.99 21.64
CA HIS A 29 0.84 25.09 20.49
C HIS A 29 -0.43 25.12 19.64
N VAL A 30 -1.60 24.98 20.27
CA VAL A 30 -2.92 25.08 19.63
C VAL A 30 -3.09 26.42 18.91
N ALA A 31 -2.78 27.54 19.56
CA ALA A 31 -2.91 28.87 18.97
C ALA A 31 -1.99 29.08 17.75
N ARG A 32 -0.80 28.45 17.76
CA ARG A 32 0.11 28.46 16.60
C ARG A 32 -0.39 27.56 15.47
N ASN A 33 -1.06 26.46 15.80
CA ASN A 33 -1.60 25.58 14.78
C ASN A 33 -2.74 26.26 14.01
N THR A 34 -3.61 27.02 14.67
CA THR A 34 -4.81 27.64 14.08
C THR A 34 -4.55 28.74 13.03
N ALA A 35 -3.32 29.23 12.91
CA ALA A 35 -2.95 30.07 11.77
C ALA A 35 -2.75 29.14 10.57
N GLY A 36 -3.62 29.24 9.55
CA GLY A 36 -3.50 28.45 8.31
C GLY A 36 -2.06 28.48 7.78
N ILE A 37 -1.63 27.35 7.21
CA ILE A 37 -0.24 27.13 6.81
C ILE A 37 -0.17 26.76 5.33
N SER A 38 0.84 27.24 4.61
CA SER A 38 1.07 26.77 3.25
C SER A 38 1.88 25.48 3.23
N VAL A 39 1.66 24.62 2.23
CA VAL A 39 2.37 23.35 2.09
C VAL A 39 3.91 23.55 2.03
N GLY A 40 4.35 24.68 1.48
CA GLY A 40 5.76 25.06 1.39
C GLY A 40 6.43 25.35 2.75
N GLU A 41 5.66 25.64 3.78
CA GLU A 41 6.12 25.91 5.16
C GLU A 41 6.18 24.65 6.04
N LEU A 42 5.74 23.50 5.53
CA LEU A 42 5.79 22.22 6.25
C LEU A 42 7.22 21.67 6.32
N ASP A 43 7.43 20.70 7.22
CA ASP A 43 8.67 19.91 7.19
C ASP A 43 8.82 19.24 5.82
N PRO A 44 10.04 19.16 5.24
CA PRO A 44 10.24 18.60 3.90
C PRO A 44 9.61 17.22 3.68
N ILE A 45 9.58 16.36 4.71
CA ILE A 45 9.02 15.02 4.61
C ILE A 45 7.49 15.04 4.58
N ASP A 46 6.89 15.89 5.40
CA ASP A 46 5.44 16.07 5.45
C ASP A 46 4.93 16.71 4.15
N ARG A 47 5.67 17.71 3.64
CA ARG A 47 5.41 18.34 2.34
C ARG A 47 5.47 17.30 1.21
N ARG A 48 6.56 16.52 1.15
CA ARG A 48 6.76 15.50 0.10
C ARG A 48 5.64 14.46 0.10
N ALA A 49 5.19 14.01 1.27
CA ALA A 49 4.06 13.08 1.36
C ALA A 49 2.77 13.67 0.78
N LEU A 50 2.47 14.95 1.06
CA LEU A 50 1.28 15.61 0.52
C LEU A 50 1.40 15.91 -0.98
N GLU A 51 2.58 16.28 -1.46
CA GLU A 51 2.86 16.50 -2.88
C GLU A 51 2.72 15.19 -3.68
N GLU A 52 3.39 14.10 -3.28
CA GLU A 52 3.26 12.79 -3.94
C GLU A 52 1.82 12.27 -3.88
N TYR A 53 1.10 12.46 -2.77
CA TYR A 53 -0.32 12.09 -2.68
C TYR A 53 -1.18 12.91 -3.64
N SER A 54 -0.94 14.22 -3.76
CA SER A 54 -1.67 15.11 -4.67
C SER A 54 -1.43 14.77 -6.14
N GLU A 55 -0.18 14.49 -6.50
CA GLU A 55 0.18 14.02 -7.85
C GLU A 55 -0.51 12.69 -8.19
N TYR A 56 -0.48 11.73 -7.26
CA TYR A 56 -1.18 10.46 -7.45
C TYR A 56 -2.69 10.65 -7.58
N ALA A 57 -3.31 11.44 -6.69
CA ALA A 57 -4.74 11.71 -6.74
C ALA A 57 -5.15 12.40 -8.06
N ALA A 58 -4.31 13.29 -8.59
CA ALA A 58 -4.55 13.93 -9.88
C ALA A 58 -4.45 12.93 -11.03
N ALA A 59 -3.45 12.04 -11.01
CA ALA A 59 -3.31 10.99 -12.01
C ALA A 59 -4.51 10.04 -12.02
N VAL A 60 -5.04 9.69 -10.85
CA VAL A 60 -6.26 8.88 -10.70
C VAL A 60 -7.49 9.61 -11.25
N ALA A 61 -7.64 10.92 -11.00
CA ALA A 61 -8.76 11.71 -11.50
C ALA A 61 -8.73 11.90 -13.03
N ASP A 62 -7.55 12.16 -13.61
CA ASP A 62 -7.39 12.45 -15.04
C ASP A 62 -7.39 11.17 -15.91
N ARG A 63 -6.79 10.09 -15.40
CA ARG A 63 -6.62 8.81 -16.10
C ARG A 63 -6.80 7.65 -15.13
N PRO A 64 -8.04 7.34 -14.71
CA PRO A 64 -8.31 6.29 -13.73
C PRO A 64 -7.76 4.94 -14.19
N GLU A 65 -7.77 4.66 -15.50
CA GLU A 65 -7.05 3.53 -16.08
C GLU A 65 -5.74 4.01 -16.68
N PRO A 66 -4.56 3.48 -16.29
CA PRO A 66 -4.29 2.39 -15.33
C PRO A 66 -3.95 2.84 -13.88
N ALA A 67 -4.13 4.12 -13.54
CA ALA A 67 -3.61 4.69 -12.29
C ALA A 67 -4.30 4.18 -11.02
N ALA A 68 -5.55 3.70 -11.12
CA ALA A 68 -6.31 3.12 -10.01
C ALA A 68 -6.93 1.78 -10.38
N TRP A 69 -7.35 1.04 -9.35
CA TRP A 69 -8.18 -0.12 -9.53
C TRP A 69 -9.64 0.29 -9.72
N LEU A 70 -10.32 -0.38 -10.65
CA LEU A 70 -11.71 -0.13 -10.98
C LEU A 70 -12.60 -0.19 -9.73
N ASN A 71 -13.22 0.95 -9.39
CA ASN A 71 -14.09 1.17 -8.22
C ASN A 71 -13.41 1.04 -6.84
N ALA A 72 -12.09 1.18 -6.76
CA ALA A 72 -11.36 1.07 -5.49
C ALA A 72 -10.22 2.10 -5.35
N ALA A 73 -10.39 3.30 -5.91
CA ALA A 73 -9.42 4.38 -5.77
C ALA A 73 -9.41 4.92 -4.33
N ALA A 74 -8.32 4.67 -3.59
CA ALA A 74 -8.19 5.12 -2.20
C ALA A 74 -8.29 6.65 -2.03
N THR A 75 -7.94 7.41 -3.06
CA THR A 75 -7.98 8.89 -3.08
C THR A 75 -9.41 9.45 -3.12
N GLU A 76 -10.42 8.61 -3.38
CA GLU A 76 -11.84 8.97 -3.30
C GLU A 76 -12.38 8.98 -1.86
N PHE A 77 -11.60 8.47 -0.90
CA PHE A 77 -12.01 8.36 0.50
C PHE A 77 -11.22 9.31 1.42
N PRO A 78 -11.82 9.77 2.54
CA PRO A 78 -11.09 10.52 3.54
C PRO A 78 -9.85 9.75 4.03
N THR A 79 -8.69 10.41 4.02
CA THR A 79 -7.41 9.79 4.35
C THR A 79 -6.74 10.53 5.51
N LEU A 80 -6.09 9.80 6.41
CA LEU A 80 -5.28 10.37 7.48
C LEU A 80 -3.81 9.96 7.34
N LEU A 81 -2.94 10.89 6.94
CA LEU A 81 -1.50 10.67 6.97
C LEU A 81 -0.93 11.09 8.32
N ILE A 82 -0.02 10.30 8.89
CA ILE A 82 0.59 10.57 10.20
C ILE A 82 2.11 10.56 10.08
N SER A 83 2.73 11.74 10.27
CA SER A 83 4.18 11.86 10.23
C SER A 83 4.81 11.25 11.49
N ARG A 84 5.72 10.28 11.32
CA ARG A 84 6.54 9.76 12.42
C ARG A 84 7.57 10.77 12.90
N LYS A 85 8.02 11.67 12.02
CA LYS A 85 9.05 12.68 12.32
C LYS A 85 8.50 13.87 13.08
N THR A 86 7.45 14.51 12.56
CA THR A 86 6.92 15.75 13.15
C THR A 86 5.80 15.49 14.15
N HIS A 87 5.22 14.28 14.11
CA HIS A 87 4.02 13.88 14.84
C HIS A 87 2.76 14.67 14.47
N PHE A 88 2.81 15.54 13.45
CA PHE A 88 1.58 16.10 12.87
C PHE A 88 0.82 15.00 12.11
N SER A 89 -0.47 15.26 11.89
CA SER A 89 -1.29 14.41 11.04
C SER A 89 -2.03 15.27 10.04
N TYR A 90 -2.36 14.70 8.89
CA TYR A 90 -2.97 15.40 7.77
C TYR A 90 -4.25 14.66 7.40
N LEU A 91 -5.38 15.30 7.66
CA LEU A 91 -6.69 14.81 7.26
C LEU A 91 -6.99 15.36 5.87
N ILE A 92 -7.12 14.47 4.90
CA ILE A 92 -7.30 14.76 3.48
C ILE A 92 -8.74 14.41 3.09
N ASN A 93 -9.39 15.30 2.35
CA ASN A 93 -10.76 15.19 1.84
C ASN A 93 -11.76 14.70 2.91
N PRO A 94 -11.88 15.40 4.05
CA PRO A 94 -12.81 15.00 5.09
C PRO A 94 -14.26 15.00 4.57
N SER A 95 -15.07 14.03 5.00
CA SER A 95 -16.48 13.94 4.62
C SER A 95 -17.39 14.87 5.43
N GLN A 96 -16.84 15.52 6.46
CA GLN A 96 -17.54 16.49 7.31
C GLN A 96 -16.68 17.74 7.51
N GLU A 97 -17.35 18.87 7.79
CA GLU A 97 -16.67 20.12 8.12
C GLU A 97 -15.77 19.96 9.35
N VAL A 98 -14.51 20.37 9.23
CA VAL A 98 -13.52 20.23 10.29
C VAL A 98 -13.61 21.41 11.25
N SER A 99 -14.30 21.20 12.38
CA SER A 99 -14.38 22.18 13.47
C SER A 99 -13.57 21.72 14.68
N SER A 100 -12.29 22.09 14.73
CA SER A 100 -11.42 21.75 15.86
C SER A 100 -10.34 22.80 16.09
N PRO A 101 -10.06 23.18 17.35
CA PRO A 101 -8.93 24.06 17.65
C PRO A 101 -7.58 23.40 17.38
N PHE A 102 -7.54 22.06 17.27
CA PHE A 102 -6.35 21.31 16.90
C PHE A 102 -6.18 21.12 15.40
N ALA A 103 -7.08 21.67 14.58
CA ALA A 103 -7.03 21.57 13.14
C ALA A 103 -6.76 22.94 12.52
N ALA A 104 -6.04 22.94 11.41
CA ALA A 104 -5.87 24.11 10.58
C ALA A 104 -5.80 23.72 9.12
N PRO A 105 -6.45 24.48 8.21
CA PRO A 105 -6.37 24.22 6.79
C PRO A 105 -4.92 24.40 6.32
N VAL A 106 -4.51 23.53 5.40
CA VAL A 106 -3.25 23.63 4.66
C VAL A 106 -3.58 24.20 3.29
N ASP A 107 -2.97 25.33 2.95
CA ASP A 107 -2.98 25.85 1.60
C ASP A 107 -2.02 25.01 0.75
N MET A 108 -2.58 24.15 -0.10
CA MET A 108 -1.84 23.25 -0.96
C MET A 108 -1.15 23.96 -2.14
N GLY A 109 -1.45 25.25 -2.39
CA GLY A 109 -0.88 25.97 -3.53
C GLY A 109 -1.28 25.33 -4.87
N ASP A 110 -0.31 24.79 -5.60
CA ASP A 110 -0.57 23.99 -6.80
C ASP A 110 -1.20 22.65 -6.38
N ASN A 111 -2.51 22.55 -6.57
CA ASN A 111 -3.34 21.49 -6.04
C ASN A 111 -4.10 20.81 -7.21
N PRO A 112 -3.41 20.04 -8.06
CA PRO A 112 -3.98 19.50 -9.28
C PRO A 112 -5.19 18.59 -9.02
N ALA A 113 -5.21 17.88 -7.89
CA ALA A 113 -6.32 17.04 -7.47
C ALA A 113 -7.42 17.78 -6.70
N GLY A 114 -7.25 19.07 -6.40
CA GLY A 114 -8.21 19.86 -5.62
C GLY A 114 -8.41 19.35 -4.19
N LEU A 115 -7.37 18.79 -3.56
CA LEU A 115 -7.43 18.23 -2.21
C LEU A 115 -7.79 19.28 -1.15
N GLU A 116 -8.67 18.90 -0.24
CA GLU A 116 -8.91 19.63 1.00
C GLU A 116 -8.08 19.00 2.13
N VAL A 117 -7.12 19.75 2.67
CA VAL A 117 -6.17 19.21 3.66
C VAL A 117 -6.22 20.01 4.95
N TYR A 118 -6.34 19.31 6.08
CA TYR A 118 -6.21 19.88 7.42
C TYR A 118 -5.04 19.26 8.18
N ARG A 119 -4.14 20.11 8.68
CA ARG A 119 -3.13 19.69 9.64
C ARG A 119 -3.74 19.59 11.03
N LEU A 120 -3.70 18.39 11.58
CA LEU A 120 -4.04 18.08 12.96
C LEU A 120 -2.79 18.11 13.84
N ASP A 121 -2.89 18.88 14.91
CA ASP A 121 -1.79 19.13 15.84
C ASP A 121 -1.26 17.82 16.48
N ARG A 122 0.05 17.75 16.74
CA ARG A 122 0.70 16.62 17.39
C ARG A 122 0.11 16.28 18.77
N ILE A 123 -0.42 17.27 19.49
CA ILE A 123 -1.03 17.08 20.80
C ILE A 123 -2.54 16.77 20.74
N TYR A 124 -3.13 16.62 19.56
CA TYR A 124 -4.56 16.31 19.41
C TYR A 124 -4.90 14.97 20.10
N PRO A 125 -5.61 14.97 21.25
CA PRO A 125 -5.70 13.79 22.10
C PRO A 125 -6.50 12.64 21.47
N ARG A 126 -7.41 12.95 20.55
CA ARG A 126 -8.20 11.92 19.84
C ARG A 126 -7.36 11.03 18.91
N LEU A 127 -6.15 11.46 18.54
CA LEU A 127 -5.23 10.64 17.73
C LEU A 127 -4.21 9.86 18.56
N TRP A 128 -4.14 10.07 19.89
CA TRP A 128 -3.15 9.37 20.72
C TRP A 128 -3.27 7.84 20.70
N PRO A 129 -4.48 7.23 20.71
CA PRO A 129 -4.60 5.78 20.59
C PRO A 129 -3.90 5.24 19.33
N ILE A 130 -4.12 5.90 18.18
CA ILE A 130 -3.53 5.51 16.90
C ILE A 130 -2.02 5.78 16.90
N LYS A 131 -1.58 6.96 17.38
CA LYS A 131 -0.16 7.36 17.37
C LYS A 131 0.72 6.48 18.26
N ILE A 132 0.23 6.10 19.45
CA ILE A 132 1.00 5.39 20.47
C ILE A 132 0.86 3.87 20.36
N ALA A 133 -0.36 3.38 20.15
CA ALA A 133 -0.66 1.95 20.21
C ALA A 133 -1.14 1.35 18.88
N GLY A 134 -1.53 2.18 17.91
CA GLY A 134 -1.95 1.72 16.58
C GLY A 134 -0.78 1.26 15.71
N GLY A 135 -1.09 0.41 14.73
CA GLY A 135 -0.16 -0.03 13.69
C GLY A 135 0.29 1.11 12.76
N ASN A 136 0.91 0.74 11.65
CA ASN A 136 1.30 1.72 10.62
C ASN A 136 0.12 2.16 9.76
N PHE A 137 -0.92 1.35 9.68
CA PHE A 137 -2.17 1.60 8.98
C PHE A 137 -3.28 0.78 9.65
N ASN A 138 -4.55 1.09 9.36
CA ASN A 138 -5.66 0.22 9.74
C ASN A 138 -5.88 -0.87 8.70
N THR A 139 -6.23 -2.07 9.18
CA THR A 139 -6.48 -3.24 8.33
C THR A 139 -7.97 -3.38 7.99
N VAL A 140 -8.29 -4.24 7.02
CA VAL A 140 -9.67 -4.58 6.65
C VAL A 140 -10.52 -4.88 7.89
N GLY A 141 -11.71 -4.28 7.96
CA GLY A 141 -12.66 -4.45 9.06
C GLY A 141 -12.47 -3.50 10.24
N GLU A 142 -11.36 -2.74 10.30
CA GLU A 142 -11.15 -1.71 11.31
C GLU A 142 -11.74 -0.36 10.87
N THR A 143 -12.57 0.25 11.71
CA THR A 143 -13.07 1.61 11.50
C THR A 143 -12.31 2.61 12.37
N THR A 144 -11.71 3.61 11.73
CA THR A 144 -11.08 4.75 12.41
C THR A 144 -11.82 6.02 12.03
N THR A 145 -12.38 6.74 13.01
CA THR A 145 -13.10 8.00 12.78
C THR A 145 -12.31 9.20 13.29
N VAL A 146 -12.08 10.18 12.43
CA VAL A 146 -11.37 11.44 12.75
C VAL A 146 -12.17 12.63 12.23
N GLN A 147 -12.51 13.57 13.12
CA GLN A 147 -13.36 14.72 12.80
C GLN A 147 -14.69 14.32 12.10
N GLY A 148 -15.28 13.19 12.50
CA GLY A 148 -16.53 12.69 11.90
C GLY A 148 -16.36 11.98 10.55
N SER A 149 -15.15 11.92 10.01
CA SER A 149 -14.84 11.16 8.79
C SER A 149 -14.29 9.79 9.15
N ASP A 150 -14.79 8.73 8.54
CA ASP A 150 -14.15 7.43 8.57
C ASP A 150 -12.96 7.45 7.61
N VAL A 151 -11.78 7.12 8.13
CA VAL A 151 -10.51 7.27 7.42
C VAL A 151 -9.76 5.96 7.30
N TYR A 152 -9.10 5.76 6.16
CA TYR A 152 -7.88 4.96 6.11
C TYR A 152 -6.72 5.82 6.61
N TYR A 153 -5.87 5.29 7.49
CA TYR A 153 -4.69 5.99 7.96
C TYR A 153 -3.40 5.30 7.54
N LEU A 154 -2.36 6.11 7.30
CA LEU A 154 -1.00 5.63 7.05
C LEU A 154 0.02 6.46 7.82
N LYS A 155 0.91 5.79 8.55
CA LYS A 155 2.08 6.39 9.18
C LYS A 155 3.26 6.36 8.21
N PHE A 156 3.91 7.50 8.04
CA PHE A 156 5.06 7.65 7.14
C PHE A 156 6.25 8.28 7.86
N GLY A 157 7.46 8.01 7.37
CA GLY A 157 8.73 8.55 7.87
C GLY A 157 9.72 8.81 6.73
N GLU A 158 10.94 9.24 7.11
CA GLU A 158 12.04 9.48 6.16
C GLU A 158 12.42 8.22 5.37
N ASP A 159 12.35 7.06 6.03
CA ASP A 159 12.59 5.74 5.46
C ASP A 159 11.71 5.41 4.26
N ASN A 160 10.50 5.98 4.18
CA ASN A 160 9.59 5.80 3.05
C ASN A 160 9.98 6.63 1.81
N PHE A 161 11.05 7.42 1.86
CA PHE A 161 11.44 8.32 0.78
C PHE A 161 12.89 8.18 0.32
N ASP A 162 13.72 7.52 1.13
CA ASP A 162 15.18 7.45 0.93
C ASP A 162 15.62 6.23 0.12
N LYS A 163 14.83 5.14 0.15
CA LYS A 163 15.17 3.90 -0.55
C LYS A 163 14.79 3.99 -2.03
N GLN A 164 15.69 3.53 -2.90
CA GLN A 164 15.40 3.32 -4.31
C GLN A 164 14.71 1.96 -4.50
N PHE A 165 13.82 1.87 -5.50
CA PHE A 165 13.23 0.61 -5.95
C PHE A 165 12.41 -0.15 -4.89
N SER A 166 11.98 0.52 -3.82
CA SER A 166 11.42 -0.11 -2.64
C SER A 166 9.91 -0.12 -2.66
N SER A 167 9.32 -1.27 -2.31
CA SER A 167 7.87 -1.36 -2.05
C SER A 167 7.45 -0.55 -0.82
N GLU A 168 8.41 -0.16 0.03
CA GLU A 168 8.18 0.70 1.21
C GLU A 168 8.16 2.19 0.87
N HIS A 169 8.38 2.58 -0.39
CA HIS A 169 8.27 3.97 -0.79
C HIS A 169 6.85 4.48 -0.52
N PHE A 170 6.71 5.73 -0.06
CA PHE A 170 5.47 6.26 0.51
C PHE A 170 4.25 5.99 -0.37
N ILE A 171 4.25 6.45 -1.62
CA ILE A 171 3.06 6.30 -2.47
C ILE A 171 2.84 4.86 -2.92
N THR A 172 3.92 4.11 -3.13
CA THR A 172 3.90 2.68 -3.49
C THR A 172 3.20 1.88 -2.38
N PHE A 173 3.63 2.11 -1.15
CA PHE A 173 3.11 1.45 0.04
C PHE A 173 1.68 1.90 0.35
N PHE A 174 1.39 3.20 0.22
CA PHE A 174 0.03 3.73 0.39
C PHE A 174 -0.96 3.05 -0.57
N ALA A 175 -0.65 3.00 -1.87
CA ALA A 175 -1.53 2.40 -2.86
C ALA A 175 -1.70 0.89 -2.63
N HIS A 176 -0.63 0.18 -2.25
CA HIS A 176 -0.69 -1.24 -1.92
C HIS A 176 -1.63 -1.52 -0.72
N GLU A 177 -1.38 -0.88 0.41
CA GLU A 177 -2.11 -1.18 1.66
C GLU A 177 -3.55 -0.64 1.65
N SER A 178 -3.77 0.51 1.02
CA SER A 178 -5.13 1.04 0.86
C SER A 178 -5.97 0.19 -0.08
N PHE A 179 -5.35 -0.52 -1.03
CA PHE A 179 -6.08 -1.45 -1.88
C PHE A 179 -6.54 -2.70 -1.13
N HIS A 180 -5.69 -3.26 -0.27
CA HIS A 180 -6.12 -4.29 0.69
C HIS A 180 -7.35 -3.82 1.47
N PHE A 181 -7.30 -2.58 1.97
CA PHE A 181 -8.37 -1.99 2.78
C PHE A 181 -9.69 -1.76 2.02
N TYR A 182 -9.64 -1.15 0.83
CA TYR A 182 -10.84 -0.74 0.07
C TYR A 182 -11.25 -1.74 -1.01
N GLY A 183 -10.30 -2.18 -1.85
CA GLY A 183 -10.57 -3.03 -3.01
C GLY A 183 -10.77 -4.50 -2.66
N GLN A 184 -10.04 -4.99 -1.66
CA GLN A 184 -10.07 -6.41 -1.28
C GLN A 184 -10.83 -6.69 0.01
N ALA A 185 -11.61 -5.72 0.52
CA ALA A 185 -12.35 -5.86 1.78
C ALA A 185 -13.30 -7.06 1.84
N ARG A 186 -13.71 -7.60 0.68
CA ARG A 186 -14.61 -8.76 0.56
C ARG A 186 -13.91 -10.04 0.09
N TRP A 187 -12.59 -10.01 -0.07
CA TRP A 187 -11.81 -11.16 -0.49
C TRP A 187 -11.46 -12.01 0.75
N ALA A 188 -11.36 -13.33 0.61
CA ALA A 188 -10.92 -14.20 1.71
C ALA A 188 -9.40 -14.07 1.91
N LEU A 189 -8.96 -13.19 2.81
CA LEU A 189 -7.52 -12.93 3.04
C LEU A 189 -6.81 -13.98 3.93
N ASP A 190 -7.35 -15.19 4.05
CA ASP A 190 -6.94 -16.19 5.07
C ASP A 190 -5.91 -17.22 4.59
N SER A 191 -5.56 -17.25 3.31
CA SER A 191 -4.65 -18.25 2.77
C SER A 191 -3.19 -17.74 2.76
N ARG A 192 -2.31 -18.45 3.46
CA ARG A 192 -0.85 -18.40 3.22
C ARG A 192 -0.40 -19.66 2.49
N VAL A 193 0.70 -19.59 1.73
CA VAL A 193 1.33 -20.78 1.15
C VAL A 193 2.05 -21.58 2.23
N PHE A 194 1.63 -22.83 2.38
CA PHE A 194 2.22 -23.83 3.25
C PHE A 194 2.66 -25.04 2.41
N GLY A 195 3.73 -25.72 2.85
CA GLY A 195 4.26 -26.90 2.17
C GLY A 195 5.39 -26.60 1.20
N GLU A 196 5.93 -27.66 0.60
CA GLU A 196 7.09 -27.63 -0.30
C GLU A 196 6.68 -28.18 -1.66
N LEU A 197 7.28 -27.65 -2.72
CA LEU A 197 7.10 -28.18 -4.07
C LEU A 197 7.76 -29.55 -4.20
N SER A 198 7.13 -30.45 -4.95
CA SER A 198 7.80 -31.66 -5.43
C SER A 198 8.99 -31.33 -6.35
N PRO A 199 9.94 -32.26 -6.58
CA PRO A 199 11.02 -32.04 -7.55
C PRO A 199 10.50 -31.66 -8.95
N HIS A 200 9.43 -32.31 -9.39
CA HIS A 200 8.77 -31.96 -10.65
C HIS A 200 8.09 -30.58 -10.59
N GLY A 201 7.50 -30.22 -9.45
CA GLY A 201 6.98 -28.88 -9.20
C GLY A 201 8.04 -27.78 -9.31
N VAL A 202 9.28 -28.06 -8.89
CA VAL A 202 10.42 -27.14 -9.07
C VAL A 202 10.79 -26.98 -10.55
N GLU A 203 10.78 -28.06 -11.34
CA GLU A 203 11.00 -27.99 -12.79
C GLU A 203 9.92 -27.14 -13.49
N LEU A 204 8.65 -27.34 -13.15
CA LEU A 204 7.54 -26.54 -13.67
C LEU A 204 7.59 -25.08 -13.18
N LEU A 205 8.18 -24.84 -12.00
CA LEU A 205 8.48 -23.49 -11.51
C LEU A 205 9.51 -22.79 -12.38
N ASP A 206 10.59 -23.47 -12.71
CA ASP A 206 11.62 -22.91 -13.59
C ASP A 206 11.04 -22.55 -14.97
N GLU A 207 10.20 -23.41 -15.55
CA GLU A 207 9.52 -23.11 -16.82
C GLU A 207 8.62 -21.87 -16.72
N ARG A 208 7.86 -21.75 -15.62
CA ARG A 208 7.02 -20.58 -15.38
C ARG A 208 7.85 -19.29 -15.30
N MET A 209 8.99 -19.34 -14.62
CA MET A 209 9.88 -18.19 -14.51
C MET A 209 10.41 -17.73 -15.87
N ARG A 210 10.72 -18.67 -16.78
CA ARG A 210 11.09 -18.35 -18.17
C ARG A 210 9.96 -17.67 -18.93
N LEU A 211 8.71 -18.15 -18.77
CA LEU A 211 7.55 -17.53 -19.40
C LEU A 211 7.29 -16.11 -18.89
N LEU A 212 7.39 -15.86 -17.58
CA LEU A 212 7.23 -14.52 -17.01
C LEU A 212 8.30 -13.54 -17.52
N ASP A 213 9.55 -13.99 -17.62
CA ASP A 213 10.63 -13.24 -18.24
C ASP A 213 10.34 -12.95 -19.72
N ALA A 214 9.86 -13.93 -20.48
CA ALA A 214 9.50 -13.76 -21.88
C ALA A 214 8.31 -12.81 -22.07
N VAL A 215 7.33 -12.82 -21.16
CA VAL A 215 6.20 -11.87 -21.14
C VAL A 215 6.71 -10.45 -20.94
N ARG A 216 7.63 -10.25 -19.99
CA ARG A 216 8.25 -8.94 -19.76
C ARG A 216 9.03 -8.47 -20.98
N ASP A 217 9.80 -9.37 -21.60
CA ASP A 217 10.63 -9.06 -22.78
C ASP A 217 9.80 -8.79 -24.06
N ALA A 218 8.59 -9.34 -24.16
CA ALA A 218 7.68 -9.09 -25.28
C ALA A 218 7.16 -7.64 -25.33
N GLY A 219 7.21 -6.92 -24.21
CA GLY A 219 6.80 -5.52 -24.13
C GLY A 219 5.35 -5.32 -24.56
N ALA A 220 5.13 -4.60 -25.66
CA ALA A 220 3.80 -4.27 -26.19
C ALA A 220 3.34 -5.18 -27.36
N ASP A 221 4.09 -6.23 -27.71
CA ASP A 221 3.74 -7.14 -28.80
C ASP A 221 2.53 -8.02 -28.43
N GLN A 222 1.33 -7.57 -28.81
CA GLN A 222 0.07 -8.22 -28.49
C GLN A 222 -0.02 -9.68 -28.99
N ALA A 223 0.53 -9.98 -30.16
CA ALA A 223 0.48 -11.35 -30.69
C ALA A 223 1.35 -12.27 -29.83
N ARG A 224 2.57 -11.83 -29.50
CA ARG A 224 3.47 -12.60 -28.65
C ARG A 224 2.95 -12.72 -27.21
N LEU A 225 2.38 -11.66 -26.65
CA LEU A 225 1.78 -11.69 -25.31
C LEU A 225 0.62 -12.71 -25.22
N ARG A 226 -0.22 -12.82 -26.26
CA ARG A 226 -1.31 -13.81 -26.29
C ARG A 226 -0.81 -15.25 -26.42
N GLU A 227 0.22 -15.47 -27.22
CA GLU A 227 0.89 -16.76 -27.33
C GLU A 227 1.44 -17.19 -25.97
N LEU A 228 2.23 -16.31 -25.32
CA LEU A 228 2.81 -16.54 -24.00
C LEU A 228 1.75 -16.73 -22.91
N ALA A 229 0.65 -15.97 -22.94
CA ALA A 229 -0.46 -16.15 -22.02
C ALA A 229 -1.14 -17.52 -22.19
N THR A 230 -1.24 -18.02 -23.42
CA THR A 230 -1.78 -19.34 -23.71
C THR A 230 -0.84 -20.46 -23.22
N GLU A 231 0.46 -20.32 -23.46
CA GLU A 231 1.49 -21.22 -22.94
C GLU A 231 1.46 -21.26 -21.40
N LEU A 232 1.36 -20.08 -20.77
CA LEU A 232 1.29 -19.94 -19.32
C LEU A 232 0.05 -20.64 -18.73
N LEU A 233 -1.14 -20.49 -19.33
CA LEU A 233 -2.34 -21.19 -18.88
C LEU A 233 -2.22 -22.72 -18.97
N ALA A 234 -1.57 -23.22 -20.02
CA ALA A 234 -1.32 -24.65 -20.16
C ALA A 234 -0.37 -25.16 -19.06
N LEU A 235 0.74 -24.46 -18.85
CA LEU A 235 1.70 -24.79 -17.80
C LEU A 235 1.07 -24.73 -16.40
N GLU A 236 0.26 -23.72 -16.13
CA GLU A 236 -0.44 -23.58 -14.86
C GLU A 236 -1.37 -24.78 -14.61
N LYS A 237 -2.04 -25.31 -15.62
CA LYS A 237 -2.83 -26.55 -15.46
C LYS A 237 -1.96 -27.74 -15.05
N GLU A 238 -0.75 -27.85 -15.61
CA GLU A 238 0.20 -28.91 -15.25
C GLU A 238 0.74 -28.74 -13.83
N ARG A 239 1.12 -27.50 -13.45
CA ARG A 239 1.54 -27.15 -12.08
C ARG A 239 0.50 -27.56 -11.04
N LEU A 240 -0.76 -27.20 -11.27
CA LEU A 240 -1.84 -27.53 -10.35
C LEU A 240 -2.07 -29.05 -10.23
N ALA A 241 -1.86 -29.81 -11.31
CA ALA A 241 -1.97 -31.26 -11.26
C ALA A 241 -0.80 -31.92 -10.50
N ALA A 242 0.40 -31.34 -10.59
CA ALA A 242 1.59 -31.84 -9.91
C ALA A 242 1.57 -31.58 -8.40
N ASP A 243 1.26 -30.35 -7.99
CA ASP A 243 1.33 -29.88 -6.60
C ASP A 243 0.07 -29.08 -6.21
N PRO A 244 -1.11 -29.73 -6.13
CA PRO A 244 -2.41 -29.04 -6.07
C PRO A 244 -2.57 -28.11 -4.87
N ASP A 245 -2.16 -28.56 -3.68
CA ASP A 245 -2.32 -27.76 -2.45
C ASP A 245 -1.43 -26.52 -2.48
N TYR A 246 -0.16 -26.69 -2.88
CA TYR A 246 0.80 -25.59 -2.98
C TYR A 246 0.36 -24.57 -4.02
N VAL A 247 0.08 -25.01 -5.24
CA VAL A 247 -0.23 -24.12 -6.38
C VAL A 247 -1.57 -23.41 -6.18
N SER A 248 -2.55 -24.04 -5.53
CA SER A 248 -3.81 -23.36 -5.19
C SER A 248 -3.59 -22.19 -4.23
N GLN A 249 -2.76 -22.37 -3.20
CA GLN A 249 -2.43 -21.33 -2.23
C GLN A 249 -1.56 -20.24 -2.87
N GLU A 250 -0.59 -20.62 -3.70
CA GLU A 250 0.30 -19.71 -4.41
C GLU A 250 -0.51 -18.78 -5.31
N ARG A 251 -1.41 -19.33 -6.14
CA ARG A 251 -2.29 -18.52 -7.00
C ARG A 251 -3.16 -17.55 -6.23
N TRP A 252 -3.64 -17.97 -5.06
CA TRP A 252 -4.45 -17.08 -4.24
C TRP A 252 -3.63 -15.91 -3.70
N MET A 253 -2.45 -16.20 -3.13
CA MET A 253 -1.57 -15.13 -2.65
C MET A 253 -1.07 -14.24 -3.78
N GLU A 254 -0.76 -14.78 -4.95
CA GLU A 254 -0.43 -13.99 -6.14
C GLU A 254 -1.57 -13.06 -6.54
N THR A 255 -2.81 -13.53 -6.40
CA THR A 255 -3.97 -12.71 -6.70
C THR A 255 -4.11 -11.58 -5.70
N VAL A 256 -4.03 -11.87 -4.40
CA VAL A 256 -4.14 -10.88 -3.32
C VAL A 256 -2.98 -9.89 -3.35
N GLU A 257 -1.75 -10.38 -3.20
CA GLU A 257 -0.56 -9.54 -3.05
C GLU A 257 -0.06 -8.96 -4.37
N GLY A 258 -0.23 -9.70 -5.48
CA GLY A 258 0.17 -9.24 -6.79
C GLY A 258 -0.68 -8.10 -7.32
N THR A 259 -2.00 -8.10 -7.06
CA THR A 259 -2.88 -6.98 -7.46
C THR A 259 -2.61 -5.73 -6.62
N ALA A 260 -2.34 -5.87 -5.32
CA ALA A 260 -1.91 -4.76 -4.46
C ALA A 260 -0.54 -4.21 -4.90
N THR A 261 0.42 -5.09 -5.23
CA THR A 261 1.74 -4.71 -5.74
C THR A 261 1.64 -4.03 -7.11
N TYR A 262 0.76 -4.50 -8.00
CA TYR A 262 0.46 -3.85 -9.26
C TYR A 262 -0.02 -2.41 -9.04
N LEU A 263 -0.93 -2.16 -8.09
CA LEU A 263 -1.33 -0.78 -7.78
C LEU A 263 -0.20 0.05 -7.19
N GLY A 264 0.65 -0.53 -6.34
CA GLY A 264 1.87 0.14 -5.90
C GLY A 264 2.76 0.58 -7.06
N ILE A 265 2.93 -0.26 -8.08
CA ILE A 265 3.67 0.07 -9.31
C ILE A 265 2.98 1.20 -10.08
N MET A 266 1.65 1.13 -10.25
CA MET A 266 0.92 2.16 -10.98
C MET A 266 0.97 3.53 -10.28
N ALA A 267 0.85 3.55 -8.95
CA ALA A 267 1.01 4.76 -8.15
C ALA A 267 2.44 5.33 -8.20
N SER A 268 3.45 4.45 -8.18
CA SER A 268 4.86 4.84 -8.33
C SER A 268 5.09 5.54 -9.69
N ARG A 269 4.55 4.97 -10.77
CA ARG A 269 4.64 5.57 -12.11
C ARG A 269 3.96 6.95 -12.17
N ALA A 270 2.87 7.15 -11.46
CA ALA A 270 2.15 8.42 -11.43
C ALA A 270 2.97 9.58 -10.86
N VAL A 271 3.83 9.31 -9.87
CA VAL A 271 4.71 10.31 -9.23
C VAL A 271 6.15 10.26 -9.76
N GLY A 272 6.41 9.48 -10.81
CA GLY A 272 7.76 9.34 -11.38
C GLY A 272 8.77 8.55 -10.52
N TYR A 273 8.29 7.74 -9.56
CA TYR A 273 9.14 6.82 -8.79
C TYR A 273 9.39 5.52 -9.58
N ASP A 274 10.67 5.13 -9.71
CA ASP A 274 11.09 3.91 -10.41
C ASP A 274 10.84 2.69 -9.51
N PHE A 275 9.73 1.98 -9.77
CA PHE A 275 9.36 0.73 -9.10
C PHE A 275 8.65 -0.21 -10.09
N GLY A 276 8.91 -1.51 -9.97
CA GLY A 276 8.39 -2.53 -10.89
C GLY A 276 8.53 -3.94 -10.32
N PRO A 277 8.05 -4.97 -11.05
CA PRO A 277 8.25 -6.36 -10.65
C PRO A 277 9.73 -6.72 -10.61
N MET A 278 10.11 -7.56 -9.66
CA MET A 278 11.48 -8.01 -9.39
C MET A 278 12.44 -6.85 -9.10
N TYR A 279 11.93 -5.80 -8.45
CA TYR A 279 12.73 -4.74 -7.84
C TYR A 279 12.96 -5.03 -6.36
N PHE A 280 14.16 -4.73 -5.89
CA PHE A 280 14.63 -4.89 -4.53
C PHE A 280 15.46 -3.67 -4.14
N ASP A 281 15.61 -3.42 -2.84
CA ASP A 281 16.36 -2.27 -2.31
C ASP A 281 17.80 -2.13 -2.88
N ASN A 282 18.39 -3.23 -3.37
CA ASN A 282 19.76 -3.28 -3.94
C ASN A 282 19.83 -3.60 -5.44
N THR A 283 18.74 -4.04 -6.07
CA THR A 283 18.74 -4.54 -7.45
C THR A 283 17.40 -4.20 -8.09
N LYS A 284 17.43 -3.67 -9.30
CA LYS A 284 16.21 -3.50 -10.11
C LYS A 284 16.21 -4.47 -11.29
N GLU A 285 15.01 -4.79 -11.77
CA GLU A 285 14.80 -5.60 -12.97
C GLU A 285 15.49 -6.99 -12.91
N ALA A 286 15.52 -7.62 -11.73
CA ALA A 286 16.05 -8.98 -11.63
C ALA A 286 15.24 -9.96 -12.51
N ARG A 287 15.89 -11.01 -13.01
CA ARG A 287 15.25 -11.99 -13.87
C ARG A 287 14.45 -12.98 -13.02
N PHE A 288 13.25 -13.33 -13.47
CA PHE A 288 12.51 -14.43 -12.83
C PHE A 288 13.27 -15.74 -12.99
N THR A 289 13.99 -15.91 -14.10
CA THR A 289 14.84 -17.10 -14.37
C THR A 289 16.00 -17.29 -13.39
N ASP A 290 16.32 -16.29 -12.55
CA ASP A 290 17.32 -16.45 -11.49
C ASP A 290 16.78 -17.17 -10.24
N VAL A 291 15.45 -17.26 -10.08
CA VAL A 291 14.80 -17.80 -8.86
C VAL A 291 15.21 -19.24 -8.58
N VAL A 292 15.03 -20.16 -9.54
CA VAL A 292 15.35 -21.58 -9.31
C VAL A 292 16.85 -21.82 -9.12
N PRO A 293 17.75 -21.25 -9.95
CA PRO A 293 19.20 -21.31 -9.70
C PRO A 293 19.61 -20.77 -8.31
N PHE A 294 18.98 -19.69 -7.85
CA PHE A 294 19.27 -19.13 -6.52
C PHE A 294 18.74 -20.00 -5.39
N LEU A 295 17.59 -20.66 -5.59
CA LEU A 295 17.05 -21.63 -4.64
C LEU A 295 17.99 -22.86 -4.51
N GLU A 296 18.42 -23.42 -5.64
CA GLU A 296 19.31 -24.60 -5.67
C GLU A 296 20.69 -24.30 -5.08
N SER A 297 21.22 -23.09 -5.29
CA SER A 297 22.49 -22.65 -4.73
C SER A 297 22.39 -22.15 -3.28
N GLY A 298 21.19 -22.04 -2.72
CA GLY A 298 20.94 -21.56 -1.36
C GLY A 298 21.13 -20.05 -1.17
N GLN A 299 21.12 -19.26 -2.26
CA GLN A 299 21.13 -17.79 -2.21
C GLN A 299 19.78 -17.21 -1.77
N ILE A 300 18.70 -17.93 -2.08
CA ILE A 300 17.35 -17.71 -1.52
C ILE A 300 16.85 -19.03 -0.93
N ASP A 301 15.84 -18.95 -0.07
CA ASP A 301 15.21 -20.11 0.55
C ASP A 301 13.73 -20.24 0.13
N ASN A 302 13.06 -21.27 0.66
CA ASN A 302 11.64 -21.49 0.42
C ASN A 302 10.75 -20.33 0.93
N ASP A 303 11.23 -19.51 1.87
CA ASP A 303 10.46 -18.35 2.33
C ASP A 303 10.39 -17.26 1.26
N PHE A 304 11.37 -17.17 0.35
CA PHE A 304 11.25 -16.31 -0.82
C PHE A 304 10.08 -16.75 -1.72
N LEU A 305 9.98 -18.06 -2.02
CA LEU A 305 8.91 -18.60 -2.86
C LEU A 305 7.52 -18.34 -2.24
N ARG A 306 7.44 -18.36 -0.92
CA ARG A 306 6.18 -18.18 -0.19
C ARG A 306 5.85 -16.71 0.07
N ASN A 307 6.82 -15.87 0.40
CA ASN A 307 6.54 -14.54 0.94
C ASN A 307 6.97 -13.39 0.02
N ARG A 308 7.72 -13.66 -1.05
CA ARG A 308 8.18 -12.62 -1.99
C ARG A 308 7.75 -12.89 -3.42
N LEU A 309 8.00 -14.09 -3.93
CA LEU A 309 7.66 -14.44 -5.32
C LEU A 309 6.18 -14.16 -5.67
N PRO A 310 5.19 -14.38 -4.79
CA PRO A 310 3.78 -14.13 -5.12
C PRO A 310 3.48 -12.65 -5.42
N TYR A 311 4.17 -11.73 -4.74
CA TYR A 311 4.06 -10.29 -5.01
C TYR A 311 4.58 -9.97 -6.42
N GLU A 312 5.75 -10.51 -6.75
CA GLU A 312 6.45 -10.21 -8.01
C GLU A 312 5.79 -10.87 -9.23
N ALA A 313 5.52 -12.17 -9.13
CA ALA A 313 4.88 -12.93 -10.19
C ALA A 313 3.44 -12.44 -10.40
N GLY A 314 2.69 -12.22 -9.32
CA GLY A 314 1.34 -11.69 -9.39
C GLY A 314 1.26 -10.29 -10.01
N ALA A 315 2.19 -9.39 -9.67
CA ALA A 315 2.27 -8.07 -10.31
C ALA A 315 2.60 -8.17 -11.81
N GLN A 316 3.51 -9.08 -12.20
CA GLN A 316 3.84 -9.34 -13.61
C GLN A 316 2.65 -9.90 -14.39
N LEU A 317 1.83 -10.76 -13.77
CA LEU A 317 0.57 -11.25 -14.35
C LEU A 317 -0.45 -10.12 -14.50
N CYS A 318 -0.57 -9.22 -13.53
CA CYS A 318 -1.44 -8.04 -13.64
C CYS A 318 -1.01 -7.13 -14.80
N LEU A 319 0.30 -6.91 -15.00
CA LEU A 319 0.82 -6.15 -16.14
C LEU A 319 0.49 -6.83 -17.48
N LEU A 320 0.58 -8.16 -17.57
CA LEU A 320 0.14 -8.91 -18.74
C LEU A 320 -1.36 -8.72 -19.00
N LEU A 321 -2.20 -8.86 -17.97
CA LEU A 321 -3.64 -8.67 -18.06
C LEU A 321 -4.00 -7.25 -18.51
N ALA A 322 -3.36 -6.24 -17.92
CA ALA A 322 -3.54 -4.84 -18.31
C ALA A 322 -3.11 -4.57 -19.76
N ALA A 323 -2.07 -5.26 -20.25
CA ALA A 323 -1.64 -5.15 -21.64
C ALA A 323 -2.62 -5.85 -22.62
N LEU A 324 -3.19 -6.99 -22.24
CA LEU A 324 -4.12 -7.77 -23.08
C LEU A 324 -5.55 -7.23 -23.07
N ALA A 325 -6.00 -6.70 -21.94
CA ALA A 325 -7.34 -6.18 -21.70
C ALA A 325 -7.26 -4.81 -20.99
N PRO A 326 -6.85 -3.75 -21.71
CA PRO A 326 -6.60 -2.42 -21.13
C PRO A 326 -7.87 -1.66 -20.70
N SER A 327 -9.06 -2.22 -20.95
CA SER A 327 -10.35 -1.64 -20.58
C SER A 327 -10.85 -2.06 -19.18
N GLY A 328 -9.99 -2.71 -18.37
CA GLY A 328 -10.32 -3.09 -17.00
C GLY A 328 -11.23 -4.32 -16.83
N GLU A 329 -11.57 -5.04 -17.90
CA GLU A 329 -12.48 -6.20 -17.87
C GLU A 329 -12.01 -7.31 -16.91
N TRP A 330 -10.70 -7.55 -16.82
CA TRP A 330 -10.11 -8.51 -15.89
C TRP A 330 -10.23 -8.06 -14.43
N GLN A 331 -10.20 -6.76 -14.15
CA GLN A 331 -10.45 -6.22 -12.81
C GLN A 331 -11.92 -6.39 -12.44
N ALA A 332 -12.84 -6.13 -13.37
CA ALA A 332 -14.27 -6.38 -13.17
C ALA A 332 -14.52 -7.88 -12.86
N PHE A 333 -13.87 -8.79 -13.60
CA PHE A 333 -13.92 -10.22 -13.33
C PHE A 333 -13.45 -10.57 -11.92
N LEU A 334 -12.36 -9.96 -11.44
CA LEU A 334 -11.84 -10.16 -10.08
C LEU A 334 -12.67 -9.44 -9.01
N ASN A 335 -13.42 -8.39 -9.34
CA ASN A 335 -14.29 -7.70 -8.39
C ASN A 335 -15.56 -8.50 -8.05
N GLU A 336 -15.92 -9.50 -8.85
CA GLU A 336 -17.03 -10.42 -8.59
C GLU A 336 -16.68 -11.52 -7.55
N GLN A 337 -15.48 -11.47 -6.98
CA GLN A 337 -15.03 -12.39 -5.95
C GLN A 337 -15.80 -12.22 -4.63
N SER A 338 -15.91 -13.32 -3.88
CA SER A 338 -16.47 -13.35 -2.53
C SER A 338 -15.76 -14.40 -1.68
N PRO A 339 -15.99 -14.44 -0.36
CA PRO A 339 -15.42 -15.48 0.49
C PRO A 339 -15.85 -16.91 0.12
N ASP A 340 -16.92 -17.06 -0.66
CA ASP A 340 -17.46 -18.35 -1.12
C ASP A 340 -17.10 -18.65 -2.58
N SER A 341 -16.52 -17.70 -3.32
CA SER A 341 -16.18 -17.83 -4.73
C SER A 341 -14.89 -17.07 -5.04
N HIS A 342 -13.78 -17.80 -5.03
CA HIS A 342 -12.46 -17.25 -5.32
C HIS A 342 -12.23 -17.23 -6.83
N ARG A 343 -11.62 -16.15 -7.33
CA ARG A 343 -11.16 -16.03 -8.71
C ARG A 343 -9.71 -15.59 -8.69
N THR A 344 -8.85 -16.31 -9.38
CA THR A 344 -7.42 -16.02 -9.39
C THR A 344 -7.02 -15.19 -10.61
N LEU A 345 -5.80 -14.64 -10.61
CA LEU A 345 -5.22 -14.03 -11.80
C LEU A 345 -5.13 -15.00 -12.99
N ILE A 346 -4.95 -16.30 -12.71
CA ILE A 346 -4.96 -17.35 -13.74
C ILE A 346 -6.37 -17.52 -14.34
N ASP A 347 -7.42 -17.46 -13.51
CA ASP A 347 -8.81 -17.48 -14.00
C ASP A 347 -9.13 -16.23 -14.84
N ALA A 348 -8.65 -15.06 -14.41
CA ALA A 348 -8.80 -13.81 -15.16
C ALA A 348 -8.09 -13.87 -16.52
N LEU A 349 -6.90 -14.48 -16.58
CA LEU A 349 -6.17 -14.68 -17.83
C LEU A 349 -6.94 -15.61 -18.79
N GLY A 350 -7.51 -16.69 -18.25
CA GLY A 350 -8.41 -17.58 -19.00
C GLY A 350 -9.65 -16.86 -19.52
N HIS A 351 -10.26 -16.01 -18.69
CA HIS A 351 -11.43 -15.20 -19.06
C HIS A 351 -11.10 -14.27 -20.23
N VAL A 352 -10.03 -13.47 -20.13
CA VAL A 352 -9.61 -12.50 -21.17
C VAL A 352 -9.36 -13.21 -22.51
N LEU A 353 -8.65 -14.34 -22.51
CA LEU A 353 -8.38 -15.09 -23.74
C LEU A 353 -9.63 -15.76 -24.34
N SER A 354 -10.72 -15.92 -23.57
CA SER A 354 -11.96 -16.53 -24.05
C SER A 354 -12.94 -15.55 -24.72
N GLN A 355 -12.88 -14.26 -24.39
CA GLN A 355 -13.84 -13.24 -24.87
C GLN A 355 -13.64 -12.86 -26.35
N GLU A 356 -12.55 -13.30 -26.98
CA GLU A 356 -12.20 -12.96 -28.36
C GLU A 356 -12.37 -14.13 -29.36
N LYS A 357 -13.06 -15.20 -28.95
CA LYS A 357 -13.57 -16.26 -29.84
C LYS A 357 -15.00 -15.94 -30.27
#